data_AF-A0A0D2Q6D1-F1
#
_entry.id   AF-A0A0D2Q6D1-F1
#
_cell.length_a   1.000
_cell.length_b   1.000
_cell.length_c   1.000
_cell.angle_alpha   90.00
_cell.angle_beta   90.00
_cell.angle_gamma   90.00
#
_symmetry.space_group_name_H-M   'P 1'
#
loop_
_entity.id
_entity.type
_entity.pdbx_description
1 polymer ?
#
loop_
_entity_poly.entity_id
_entity_poly.type
_entity_poly.pdbx_seq_one_letter_code
_entity_poly.pdbx_strand_id
1 'polypeptide(L)'
;MQRVRFSSQKAPVHKLGDSQMTLSPKFRLAVIQSSLLNPSLEFELSLQGEPLIPGLPDDVALNCLLRLPVENHGACRVVCKRWHLLLGNKERFFTRRKELGFKDPWLFVFAFHKCTGKIQWQVLDLTHFSWHTIPAMPMGTNMASYDSAVLNGKLLVTEGWLWPFFVSPRGQVYDPRTNNWESMAVGLREGWTGSSVVVYGHLFVVSELERMKLKVYDPDSDSWETIEGPPLPEQIRKPFAVNACDNKIYVVGRNLHVAVGYISSLNQTSNSEKKWSFRVRWLVIDAPDRLSDLTPSSSQVLFA
;
A
#
# COMPACT_ATOMS: atom_id res chain seq x y z
N MET A 1 -59.22 0.63 -59.07
CA MET A 1 -58.47 -0.08 -58.02
C MET A 1 -59.28 -0.05 -56.73
N GLN A 2 -59.24 -1.16 -55.97
CA GLN A 2 -60.37 -1.76 -55.25
C GLN A 2 -60.98 -1.02 -54.05
N ARG A 3 -62.22 -1.44 -53.80
CA ARG A 3 -63.31 -0.90 -52.96
C ARG A 3 -63.21 -1.24 -51.45
N VAL A 4 -63.58 -0.23 -50.63
CA VAL A 4 -64.69 -0.17 -49.64
C VAL A 4 -64.70 -1.07 -48.39
N ARG A 5 -64.85 -0.39 -47.23
CA ARG A 5 -65.29 -0.85 -45.89
C ARG A 5 -66.73 -1.40 -45.88
N PHE A 6 -67.10 -2.26 -44.92
CA PHE A 6 -68.07 -1.95 -43.84
C PHE A 6 -68.29 -3.15 -42.88
N SER A 7 -68.58 -2.82 -41.61
CA SER A 7 -68.97 -3.70 -40.49
C SER A 7 -70.32 -4.40 -40.73
N SER A 8 -70.91 -5.31 -39.95
CA SER A 8 -70.75 -5.92 -38.62
C SER A 8 -71.76 -7.09 -38.57
N GLN A 9 -71.64 -8.05 -37.64
CA GLN A 9 -72.77 -8.53 -36.80
C GLN A 9 -72.33 -9.58 -35.77
N LYS A 10 -73.20 -9.76 -34.77
CA LYS A 10 -73.01 -10.16 -33.37
C LYS A 10 -72.75 -11.66 -33.12
N ALA A 11 -72.13 -11.93 -31.96
CA ALA A 11 -71.83 -13.22 -31.34
C ALA A 11 -73.06 -13.96 -30.76
N PRO A 12 -72.84 -15.16 -30.18
CA PRO A 12 -73.24 -15.31 -28.79
C PRO A 12 -72.16 -15.89 -27.86
N VAL A 13 -72.37 -15.55 -26.60
CA VAL A 13 -71.58 -15.77 -25.39
C VAL A 13 -71.75 -17.20 -24.87
N HIS A 14 -70.69 -17.82 -24.36
CA HIS A 14 -70.80 -18.81 -23.29
C HIS A 14 -69.77 -18.55 -22.19
N LYS A 15 -70.20 -18.90 -20.97
CA LYS A 15 -69.95 -18.25 -19.68
C LYS A 15 -68.62 -18.61 -19.01
N LEU A 16 -68.17 -17.67 -18.19
CA LEU A 16 -67.22 -17.78 -17.08
C LEU A 16 -67.83 -18.56 -15.89
N GLY A 17 -66.99 -19.28 -15.12
CA GLY A 17 -67.30 -19.97 -13.84
C GLY A 17 -67.35 -21.49 -14.02
N ASP A 18 -66.48 -22.31 -13.41
CA ASP A 18 -66.17 -22.32 -11.98
C ASP A 18 -64.69 -22.56 -11.61
N SER A 19 -64.39 -22.01 -10.46
CA SER A 19 -63.21 -22.08 -9.61
C SER A 19 -62.86 -23.49 -9.13
N GLN A 20 -61.61 -23.91 -9.34
CA GLN A 20 -60.65 -24.32 -8.29
C GLN A 20 -59.42 -24.98 -8.95
N MET A 21 -58.40 -24.18 -9.25
CA MET A 21 -57.02 -24.68 -9.39
C MET A 21 -56.08 -23.76 -8.62
N THR A 22 -55.87 -24.07 -7.34
CA THR A 22 -54.76 -23.55 -6.55
C THR A 22 -53.48 -24.28 -6.98
N LEU A 23 -52.76 -23.72 -7.96
CA LEU A 23 -51.39 -24.12 -8.23
C LEU A 23 -50.49 -23.54 -7.14
N SER A 24 -50.25 -24.31 -6.08
CA SER A 24 -49.17 -24.06 -5.14
C SER A 24 -47.85 -24.55 -5.77
N PRO A 25 -46.83 -23.68 -5.94
CA PRO A 25 -45.52 -24.17 -6.34
C PRO A 25 -44.90 -24.89 -5.13
N LYS A 26 -44.79 -26.22 -5.23
CA LYS A 26 -44.04 -27.04 -4.28
C LYS A 26 -42.54 -26.78 -4.44
N PHE A 27 -42.05 -25.68 -3.88
CA PHE A 27 -40.63 -25.54 -3.60
C PHE A 27 -40.29 -26.45 -2.41
N ARG A 28 -39.75 -27.64 -2.69
CA ARG A 28 -38.98 -28.37 -1.68
C ARG A 28 -37.66 -27.64 -1.51
N LEU A 29 -37.56 -26.84 -0.45
CA LEU A 29 -36.27 -26.43 0.11
C LEU A 29 -35.57 -27.70 0.60
N ALA A 30 -34.63 -28.22 -0.19
CA ALA A 30 -33.60 -29.07 0.36
C ALA A 30 -32.81 -28.18 1.33
N VAL A 31 -32.96 -28.44 2.63
CA VAL A 31 -32.07 -27.93 3.65
C VAL A 31 -30.71 -28.57 3.40
N ILE A 32 -29.91 -27.95 2.54
CA ILE A 32 -28.48 -28.15 2.54
C ILE A 32 -28.03 -27.41 3.80
N GLN A 33 -27.73 -28.15 4.86
CA GLN A 33 -26.86 -27.64 5.91
C GLN A 33 -25.53 -27.30 5.22
N SER A 34 -25.37 -26.04 4.82
CA SER A 34 -24.10 -25.51 4.36
C SER A 34 -23.19 -25.41 5.58
N SER A 35 -22.48 -26.49 5.88
CA SER A 35 -21.20 -26.37 6.57
C SER A 35 -20.34 -25.45 5.69
N LEU A 36 -20.09 -24.23 6.17
CA LEU A 36 -19.10 -23.31 5.60
C LEU A 36 -17.70 -23.88 5.83
N LEU A 37 -17.40 -25.03 5.21
CA LEU A 37 -16.03 -25.51 5.06
C LEU A 37 -15.48 -24.84 3.82
N ASN A 38 -14.44 -24.04 4.03
CA ASN A 38 -13.70 -23.36 2.97
C ASN A 38 -13.28 -24.43 1.93
N PRO A 39 -13.58 -24.29 0.63
CA PRO A 39 -13.18 -25.27 -0.40
C PRO A 39 -11.66 -25.50 -0.45
N SER A 40 -10.89 -24.52 0.03
CA SER A 40 -9.45 -24.63 0.22
C SER A 40 -9.05 -25.64 1.30
N LEU A 41 -9.85 -25.81 2.36
CA LEU A 41 -9.55 -26.71 3.47
C LEU A 41 -9.70 -28.19 3.09
N GLU A 42 -10.79 -28.55 2.40
CA GLU A 42 -11.01 -29.91 1.88
C GLU A 42 -9.96 -30.28 0.82
N PHE A 43 -9.56 -29.32 -0.01
CA PHE A 43 -8.51 -29.50 -1.00
C PHE A 43 -7.11 -29.64 -0.35
N GLU A 44 -6.82 -28.90 0.72
CA GLU A 44 -5.58 -29.06 1.49
C GLU A 44 -5.48 -30.41 2.21
N LEU A 45 -6.60 -30.92 2.74
CA LEU A 45 -6.66 -32.25 3.34
C LEU A 45 -6.44 -33.37 2.30
N SER A 46 -6.90 -33.18 1.07
CA SER A 46 -6.66 -34.15 -0.02
C SER A 46 -5.20 -34.24 -0.47
N LEU A 47 -4.39 -33.23 -0.18
CA LEU A 47 -2.98 -33.12 -0.59
C LEU A 47 -2.00 -33.51 0.53
N GLN A 48 -2.49 -33.90 1.72
CA GLN A 48 -1.65 -34.28 2.86
C GLN A 48 -0.79 -35.55 2.63
N GLY A 49 -1.02 -36.30 1.55
CA GLY A 49 -0.30 -37.54 1.24
C GLY A 49 0.69 -37.49 0.06
N GLU A 50 0.67 -36.46 -0.78
CA GLU A 50 1.59 -36.34 -1.93
C GLU A 50 2.80 -35.48 -1.56
N PRO A 51 4.06 -35.90 -1.77
CA PRO A 51 5.23 -35.11 -1.42
C PRO A 51 5.32 -33.82 -2.26
N LEU A 52 5.80 -32.73 -1.65
CA LEU A 52 5.86 -31.40 -2.28
C LEU A 52 6.88 -31.40 -3.43
N ILE A 53 7.99 -32.09 -3.20
CA ILE A 53 9.02 -32.43 -4.18
C ILE A 53 9.35 -33.91 -3.96
N PRO A 54 9.16 -34.79 -4.96
CA PRO A 54 9.51 -36.20 -4.83
C PRO A 54 10.97 -36.40 -4.39
N GLY A 55 11.19 -37.22 -3.36
CA GLY A 55 12.52 -37.50 -2.83
C GLY A 55 13.03 -36.50 -1.78
N LEU A 56 12.27 -35.45 -1.44
CA LEU A 56 12.59 -34.53 -0.35
C LEU A 56 11.55 -34.58 0.78
N PRO A 57 11.98 -34.42 2.04
CA PRO A 57 11.09 -34.07 3.13
C PRO A 57 10.31 -32.78 2.82
N ASP A 58 9.04 -32.74 3.22
CA ASP A 58 8.11 -31.66 2.87
C ASP A 58 8.54 -30.29 3.41
N ASP A 59 9.19 -30.27 4.57
CA ASP A 59 9.76 -29.07 5.20
C ASP A 59 10.94 -28.51 4.39
N VAL A 60 11.86 -29.37 3.94
CA VAL A 60 12.98 -29.01 3.07
C VAL A 60 12.46 -28.54 1.71
N ALA A 61 11.51 -29.27 1.14
CA ALA A 61 10.88 -28.91 -0.13
C ALA A 61 10.18 -27.55 -0.05
N LEU A 62 9.43 -27.30 1.03
CA LEU A 62 8.81 -26.00 1.29
C LEU A 62 9.87 -24.90 1.39
N ASN A 63 10.94 -25.14 2.14
CA ASN A 63 12.04 -24.20 2.30
C ASN A 63 12.70 -23.85 0.94
N CYS A 64 12.84 -24.82 0.03
CA CYS A 64 13.30 -24.60 -1.34
C CYS A 64 12.33 -23.72 -2.14
N LEU A 65 11.03 -24.03 -2.13
CA LEU A 65 10.02 -23.28 -2.88
C LEU A 65 9.86 -21.83 -2.39
N LEU A 66 10.04 -21.60 -1.09
CA LEU A 66 9.96 -20.26 -0.52
C LEU A 66 11.12 -19.34 -0.93
N ARG A 67 12.21 -19.88 -1.50
CA ARG A 67 13.31 -19.10 -2.09
C ARG A 67 13.10 -18.74 -3.55
N LEU A 68 12.04 -19.23 -4.19
CA LEU A 68 11.82 -18.93 -5.60
C LEU A 68 11.57 -17.42 -5.79
N PRO A 69 12.24 -16.78 -6.77
CA PRO A 69 11.97 -15.39 -7.13
C PRO A 69 10.52 -15.21 -7.58
N VAL A 70 9.91 -14.08 -7.23
CA VAL A 70 8.50 -13.76 -7.50
C VAL A 70 8.14 -13.90 -8.99
N GLU A 71 9.06 -13.55 -9.88
CA GLU A 71 8.92 -13.65 -11.34
C GLU A 71 8.63 -15.09 -11.82
N ASN A 72 9.24 -16.09 -11.15
CA ASN A 72 9.14 -17.50 -11.54
C ASN A 72 7.86 -18.16 -11.04
N HIS A 73 7.08 -17.50 -10.16
CA HIS A 73 5.87 -18.09 -9.62
C HIS A 73 4.88 -18.47 -10.71
N GLY A 74 4.79 -17.71 -11.82
CA GLY A 74 3.90 -18.02 -12.94
C GLY A 74 4.20 -19.40 -13.54
N ALA A 75 5.47 -19.67 -13.83
CA ALA A 75 5.92 -20.96 -14.38
C ALA A 75 5.90 -22.08 -13.32
N CYS A 76 6.30 -21.80 -12.09
CA CYS A 76 6.32 -22.83 -11.03
C CYS A 76 4.92 -23.27 -10.60
N ARG A 77 3.90 -22.40 -10.71
CA ARG A 77 2.50 -22.75 -10.41
C ARG A 77 1.93 -23.86 -11.29
N VAL A 78 2.48 -24.12 -12.47
CA VAL A 78 1.97 -25.15 -13.39
C VAL A 78 2.55 -26.54 -13.16
N VAL A 79 3.52 -26.68 -12.24
CA VAL A 79 4.22 -27.96 -11.98
C VAL A 79 3.30 -28.99 -11.33
N CYS A 80 2.61 -28.62 -10.24
CA CYS A 80 1.64 -29.50 -9.58
C CYS A 80 0.62 -28.69 -8.76
N LYS A 81 -0.46 -29.35 -8.31
CA LYS A 81 -1.51 -28.72 -7.49
C LYS A 81 -0.98 -28.09 -6.20
N ARG A 82 -0.02 -28.72 -5.52
CA ARG A 82 0.57 -28.19 -4.27
C ARG A 82 1.37 -26.90 -4.54
N TRP A 83 2.17 -26.87 -5.61
CA TRP A 83 2.91 -25.67 -6.01
C TRP A 83 1.96 -24.56 -6.47
N HIS A 84 0.91 -24.92 -7.20
CA HIS A 84 -0.15 -23.99 -7.58
C HIS A 84 -0.76 -23.30 -6.35
N LEU A 85 -1.13 -24.05 -5.30
CA LEU A 85 -1.68 -23.46 -4.08
C LEU A 85 -0.68 -22.59 -3.32
N LEU A 86 0.55 -23.10 -3.13
CA LEU A 86 1.58 -22.42 -2.35
C LEU A 86 1.99 -21.10 -3.01
N LEU A 87 2.31 -21.14 -4.31
CA LEU A 87 2.77 -19.98 -5.06
C LEU A 87 1.59 -19.13 -5.58
N GLY A 88 0.39 -19.72 -5.59
CA GLY A 88 -0.94 -19.19 -5.97
C GLY A 88 -1.42 -18.04 -5.10
N ASN A 89 -1.24 -18.20 -3.80
CA ASN A 89 -1.65 -17.24 -2.80
C ASN A 89 -0.41 -16.49 -2.27
N LYS A 90 -0.23 -15.24 -2.69
CA LYS A 90 0.91 -14.41 -2.28
C LYS A 90 0.92 -14.16 -0.77
N GLU A 91 -0.25 -13.97 -0.16
CA GLU A 91 -0.39 -13.78 1.28
C GLU A 91 0.14 -14.99 2.05
N ARG A 92 -0.26 -16.20 1.65
CA ARG A 92 0.25 -17.45 2.24
C ARG A 92 1.77 -17.57 2.06
N PHE A 93 2.26 -17.32 0.85
CA PHE A 93 3.68 -17.39 0.53
C PHE A 93 4.52 -16.45 1.40
N PHE A 94 4.20 -15.16 1.43
CA PHE A 94 4.96 -14.17 2.20
C PHE A 94 4.79 -14.35 3.71
N THR A 95 3.63 -14.82 4.19
CA THR A 95 3.45 -15.17 5.61
C THR A 95 4.38 -16.31 6.01
N ARG A 96 4.46 -17.39 5.23
CA ARG A 96 5.42 -18.50 5.45
C ARG A 96 6.87 -18.04 5.43
N ARG A 97 7.22 -17.16 4.50
CA ARG A 97 8.58 -16.57 4.43
C ARG A 97 8.91 -15.80 5.70
N LYS A 98 7.96 -14.99 6.20
CA LYS A 98 8.13 -14.26 7.46
C LYS A 98 8.30 -15.19 8.66
N GLU A 99 7.48 -16.25 8.77
CA GLU A 99 7.58 -17.27 9.84
C GLU A 99 8.96 -17.94 9.88
N LEU A 100 9.56 -18.18 8.71
CA LEU A 100 10.90 -18.76 8.57
C LEU A 100 12.02 -17.73 8.58
N GLY A 101 11.72 -16.45 8.86
CA GLY A 101 12.72 -15.41 9.02
C GLY A 101 13.36 -14.89 7.74
N PHE A 102 12.78 -15.16 6.57
CA PHE A 102 13.26 -14.58 5.31
C PHE A 102 13.08 -13.06 5.31
N LYS A 103 14.13 -12.35 4.91
CA LYS A 103 14.15 -10.89 4.80
C LYS A 103 14.77 -10.52 3.46
N ASP A 104 13.93 -10.43 2.43
CA ASP A 104 14.40 -10.04 1.11
C ASP A 104 14.33 -8.51 0.99
N PRO A 105 15.47 -7.83 0.85
CA PRO A 105 15.47 -6.41 0.52
C PRO A 105 14.93 -6.21 -0.90
N TRP A 106 13.87 -5.43 -1.02
CA TRP A 106 13.30 -5.02 -2.30
C TRP A 106 13.48 -3.53 -2.51
N LEU A 107 13.88 -3.16 -3.73
CA LEU A 107 13.96 -1.78 -4.17
C LEU A 107 12.74 -1.46 -5.03
N PHE A 108 11.93 -0.51 -4.58
CA PHE A 108 10.80 0.02 -5.34
C PHE A 108 11.25 1.22 -6.16
N VAL A 109 11.00 1.18 -7.47
CA VAL A 109 11.37 2.22 -8.41
C VAL A 109 10.11 2.76 -9.09
N PHE A 110 9.88 4.06 -8.94
CA PHE A 110 8.83 4.75 -9.67
C PHE A 110 9.34 5.12 -11.06
N ALA A 111 8.75 4.52 -12.10
CA ALA A 111 9.23 4.63 -13.47
C ALA A 111 8.19 5.23 -14.40
N PHE A 112 8.64 6.03 -15.36
CA PHE A 112 7.83 6.62 -16.43
C PHE A 112 8.17 5.97 -17.77
N HIS A 113 7.15 5.50 -18.48
CA HIS A 113 7.31 4.90 -19.80
C HIS A 113 7.35 5.99 -20.88
N LYS A 114 8.54 6.19 -21.47
CA LYS A 114 8.85 7.30 -22.38
C LYS A 114 7.86 7.48 -23.54
N CYS A 115 7.38 6.39 -24.15
CA CYS A 115 6.55 6.46 -25.34
C CYS A 115 5.05 6.61 -25.04
N THR A 116 4.58 6.09 -23.91
CA THR A 116 3.14 6.03 -23.60
C THR A 116 2.73 7.05 -22.55
N GLY A 117 3.70 7.68 -21.89
CA GLY A 117 3.44 8.55 -20.76
C GLY A 117 3.06 7.80 -19.47
N LYS A 118 2.94 6.47 -19.53
CA LYS A 118 2.41 5.67 -18.42
C LYS A 118 3.41 5.60 -17.28
N ILE A 119 2.94 5.89 -16.08
CA ILE A 119 3.73 5.75 -14.86
C ILE A 119 3.43 4.38 -14.21
N GLN A 120 4.46 3.72 -13.69
CA GLN A 120 4.33 2.42 -13.03
C GLN A 120 5.44 2.21 -11.99
N TRP A 121 5.13 1.41 -10.98
CA TRP A 121 6.11 0.91 -10.03
C TRP A 121 6.76 -0.37 -10.56
N GLN A 122 8.07 -0.46 -10.43
CA GLN A 122 8.86 -1.67 -10.68
C GLN A 122 9.56 -2.07 -9.38
N VAL A 123 9.72 -3.37 -9.17
CA VAL A 123 10.37 -3.90 -7.97
C VAL A 123 11.57 -4.73 -8.39
N LEU A 124 12.72 -4.38 -7.83
CA LEU A 124 13.94 -5.17 -7.93
C LEU A 124 14.10 -5.97 -6.64
N ASP A 125 14.08 -7.30 -6.77
CA ASP A 125 14.52 -8.18 -5.70
C ASP A 125 16.04 -8.16 -5.62
N LEU A 126 16.60 -7.64 -4.52
CA LEU A 126 18.04 -7.51 -4.34
C LEU A 126 18.72 -8.82 -3.88
N THR A 127 17.95 -9.86 -3.57
CA THR A 127 18.50 -11.19 -3.27
C THR A 127 18.76 -12.00 -4.54
N HIS A 128 17.86 -11.90 -5.51
CA HIS A 128 17.93 -12.64 -6.77
C HIS A 128 18.33 -11.77 -7.97
N PHE A 129 18.48 -10.45 -7.76
CA PHE A 129 18.75 -9.46 -8.80
C PHE A 129 17.78 -9.53 -9.98
N SER A 130 16.51 -9.73 -9.67
CA SER A 130 15.48 -9.88 -10.69
C SER A 130 14.33 -8.89 -10.52
N TRP A 131 13.83 -8.46 -11.68
CA TRP A 131 12.78 -7.46 -11.76
C TRP A 131 11.42 -8.14 -11.85
N HIS A 132 10.45 -7.60 -11.13
CA HIS A 132 9.06 -8.01 -11.27
C HIS A 132 8.12 -6.81 -11.14
N THR A 133 6.93 -7.00 -11.70
CA THR A 133 5.87 -6.00 -11.68
C THR A 133 4.94 -6.23 -10.51
N ILE A 134 4.40 -5.14 -9.97
CA ILE A 134 3.32 -5.14 -9.00
C ILE A 134 2.04 -4.61 -9.66
N PRO A 135 0.85 -4.82 -9.07
CA PRO A 135 -0.37 -4.24 -9.59
C PRO A 135 -0.24 -2.72 -9.76
N ALA A 136 -0.91 -2.19 -10.79
CA ALA A 136 -0.92 -0.75 -11.00
C ALA A 136 -1.54 -0.04 -9.80
N MET A 137 -0.85 0.98 -9.30
CA MET A 137 -1.40 1.83 -8.23
C MET A 137 -2.68 2.49 -8.72
N PRO A 138 -3.79 2.43 -7.96
CA PRO A 138 -5.04 3.09 -8.34
C PRO A 138 -4.91 4.62 -8.17
N MET A 139 -4.25 5.27 -9.13
CA MET A 139 -4.08 6.72 -9.18
C MET A 139 -5.26 7.42 -9.81
N GLY A 140 -5.52 8.66 -9.38
CA GLY A 140 -6.35 9.58 -10.14
C GLY A 140 -5.70 9.91 -11.48
N THR A 141 -6.52 10.03 -12.53
CA THR A 141 -6.06 10.51 -13.85
C THR A 141 -5.32 11.85 -13.68
N ASN A 142 -4.11 11.97 -14.24
CA ASN A 142 -3.26 13.17 -14.21
C ASN A 142 -2.57 13.53 -12.87
N MET A 143 -2.53 12.64 -11.88
CA MET A 143 -1.80 12.90 -10.64
C MET A 143 -0.39 12.28 -10.67
N ALA A 144 0.62 13.04 -10.22
CA ALA A 144 1.96 12.51 -9.94
C ALA A 144 2.07 12.12 -8.45
N SER A 145 2.93 11.14 -8.14
CA SER A 145 3.32 10.88 -6.75
C SER A 145 4.04 12.10 -6.20
N TYR A 146 3.61 12.56 -5.02
CA TYR A 146 4.20 13.70 -4.33
C TYR A 146 5.33 13.27 -3.42
N ASP A 147 5.07 12.27 -2.57
CA ASP A 147 6.04 11.70 -1.66
C ASP A 147 5.78 10.20 -1.46
N SER A 148 6.80 9.49 -0.97
CA SER A 148 6.69 8.07 -0.66
C SER A 148 7.58 7.67 0.52
N ALA A 149 7.09 6.77 1.36
CA ALA A 149 7.85 6.24 2.50
C ALA A 149 7.61 4.74 2.68
N VAL A 150 8.54 4.04 3.33
CA VAL A 150 8.36 2.64 3.74
C VAL A 150 8.18 2.60 5.25
N LEU A 151 7.02 2.15 5.71
CA LEU A 151 6.68 2.03 7.13
C LEU A 151 6.11 0.64 7.38
N ASN A 152 6.60 -0.05 8.42
CA ASN A 152 6.14 -1.39 8.81
C ASN A 152 6.12 -2.43 7.66
N GLY A 153 7.07 -2.31 6.72
CA GLY A 153 7.18 -3.21 5.56
C GLY A 153 6.16 -2.95 4.45
N LYS A 154 5.38 -1.87 4.54
CA LYS A 154 4.47 -1.41 3.49
C LYS A 154 5.04 -0.18 2.80
N LEU A 155 4.74 -0.01 1.51
CA LEU A 155 5.08 1.19 0.75
C LEU A 155 3.89 2.15 0.78
N LEU A 156 4.10 3.35 1.30
CA LEU A 156 3.12 4.41 1.41
C LEU A 156 3.43 5.43 0.31
N VAL A 157 2.41 5.81 -0.46
CA VAL A 157 2.55 6.77 -1.55
C VAL A 157 1.45 7.81 -1.46
N THR A 158 1.82 9.09 -1.45
CA THR A 158 0.87 10.20 -1.53
C THR A 158 0.78 10.72 -2.95
N GLU A 159 -0.43 11.08 -3.37
CA GLU A 159 -0.68 11.75 -4.65
C GLU A 159 -0.56 13.27 -4.46
N GLY A 160 -0.20 13.99 -5.54
CA GLY A 160 -0.06 15.45 -5.60
C GLY A 160 -1.10 16.23 -4.77
N TRP A 161 -0.62 17.11 -3.90
CA TRP A 161 -1.44 18.03 -3.12
C TRP A 161 -1.52 19.39 -3.83
N LEU A 162 -2.73 19.96 -3.97
CA LEU A 162 -2.92 21.34 -4.42
C LEU A 162 -3.66 22.12 -3.33
N TRP A 163 -2.97 23.07 -2.71
CA TRP A 163 -3.57 24.02 -1.78
C TRP A 163 -4.15 25.24 -2.53
N PRO A 164 -5.27 25.85 -2.11
CA PRO A 164 -6.23 25.41 -1.10
C PRO A 164 -7.22 24.39 -1.69
N PHE A 165 -7.62 23.44 -0.85
CA PHE A 165 -8.30 22.18 -1.19
C PHE A 165 -9.48 22.29 -2.18
N PHE A 166 -9.21 22.06 -3.47
CA PHE A 166 -10.27 21.71 -4.41
C PHE A 166 -10.66 20.22 -4.32
N VAL A 167 -9.80 19.38 -3.72
CA VAL A 167 -10.01 17.93 -3.52
C VAL A 167 -9.27 17.43 -2.28
N SER A 168 -9.82 16.41 -1.61
CA SER A 168 -9.17 15.73 -0.47
C SER A 168 -7.86 15.04 -0.92
N PRO A 169 -6.78 15.08 -0.11
CA PRO A 169 -5.54 14.37 -0.41
C PRO A 169 -5.80 12.88 -0.61
N ARG A 170 -5.13 12.31 -1.61
CA ARG A 170 -5.21 10.87 -1.90
C ARG A 170 -3.88 10.22 -1.54
N GLY A 171 -3.96 8.98 -1.11
CA GLY A 171 -2.79 8.16 -0.85
C GLY A 171 -3.14 6.68 -0.97
N GLN A 172 -2.13 5.89 -1.32
CA GLN A 172 -2.24 4.45 -1.46
C GLN A 172 -1.16 3.77 -0.61
N VAL A 173 -1.48 2.61 -0.07
CA VAL A 173 -0.56 1.77 0.69
C VAL A 173 -0.45 0.44 -0.02
N TYR A 174 0.75 0.09 -0.48
CA TYR A 174 1.02 -1.22 -1.04
C TYR A 174 1.51 -2.16 0.06
N ASP A 175 0.83 -3.29 0.20
CA ASP A 175 1.25 -4.40 1.06
C ASP A 175 1.89 -5.51 0.20
N PRO A 176 3.21 -5.72 0.28
CA PRO A 176 3.89 -6.79 -0.44
C PRO A 176 3.36 -8.19 -0.10
N ARG A 177 2.81 -8.37 1.12
CA ARG A 177 2.31 -9.66 1.60
C ARG A 177 1.09 -10.08 0.79
N THR A 178 0.13 -9.18 0.60
CA THR A 178 -1.09 -9.47 -0.17
C THR A 178 -0.90 -9.15 -1.65
N ASN A 179 0.19 -8.48 -2.01
CA ASN A 179 0.46 -7.96 -3.35
C ASN A 179 -0.70 -7.08 -3.86
N ASN A 180 -1.21 -6.21 -2.99
CA ASN A 180 -2.35 -5.34 -3.29
C ASN A 180 -2.13 -3.92 -2.80
N TRP A 181 -2.80 -2.97 -3.45
CA TRP A 181 -2.92 -1.60 -3.00
C TRP A 181 -4.19 -1.44 -2.16
N GLU A 182 -4.06 -0.71 -1.06
CA GLU A 182 -5.13 -0.33 -0.15
C GLU A 182 -5.21 1.19 -0.07
N SER A 183 -6.42 1.72 0.11
CA SER A 183 -6.59 3.16 0.35
C SER A 183 -5.87 3.55 1.64
N MET A 184 -5.08 4.61 1.60
CA MET A 184 -4.42 5.15 2.79
C MET A 184 -5.46 5.65 3.79
N ALA A 185 -5.17 5.47 5.09
CA ALA A 185 -5.99 5.97 6.18
C ALA A 185 -6.21 7.49 6.07
N VAL A 186 -7.33 7.98 6.61
CA VAL A 186 -7.80 9.36 6.35
C VAL A 186 -6.87 10.36 7.03
N GLY A 187 -6.59 10.19 8.32
CA GLY A 187 -5.71 11.11 9.03
C GLY A 187 -4.27 11.03 8.56
N LEU A 188 -3.79 9.83 8.19
CA LEU A 188 -2.49 9.66 7.55
C LEU A 188 -2.33 10.53 6.30
N ARG A 189 -3.25 10.41 5.33
CA ARG A 189 -3.13 11.16 4.07
C ARG A 189 -3.43 12.65 4.22
N GLU A 190 -4.32 13.05 5.13
CA GLU A 190 -4.68 14.46 5.32
C GLU A 190 -3.62 15.25 6.08
N GLY A 191 -2.91 14.63 7.02
CA GLY A 191 -1.86 15.30 7.80
C GLY A 191 -0.44 15.21 7.20
N TRP A 192 -0.26 14.50 6.09
CA TRP A 192 1.02 14.39 5.35
C TRP A 192 1.29 15.66 4.52
N THR A 193 1.61 16.75 5.22
CA THR A 193 1.70 18.11 4.65
C THR A 193 3.12 18.54 4.26
N GLY A 194 3.93 17.63 3.71
CA GLY A 194 5.31 17.90 3.29
C GLY A 194 6.13 16.65 3.06
N SER A 195 7.45 16.79 3.08
CA SER A 195 8.39 15.67 2.88
C SER A 195 8.50 14.79 4.12
N SER A 196 8.50 13.48 3.90
CA SER A 196 8.55 12.48 4.96
C SER A 196 9.92 11.85 5.14
N VAL A 197 10.17 11.36 6.36
CA VAL A 197 11.29 10.50 6.71
C VAL A 197 10.87 9.51 7.79
N VAL A 198 11.52 8.35 7.84
CA VAL A 198 11.26 7.34 8.87
C VAL A 198 12.43 7.28 9.83
N VAL A 199 12.16 7.49 11.12
CA VAL A 199 13.15 7.46 12.21
C VAL A 199 12.57 6.62 13.35
N TYR A 200 13.36 5.72 13.93
CA TYR A 200 12.89 4.76 14.94
C TYR A 200 11.65 3.94 14.53
N GLY A 201 11.42 3.74 13.23
CA GLY A 201 10.23 3.05 12.73
C GLY A 201 8.94 3.88 12.79
N HIS A 202 9.03 5.19 13.00
CA HIS A 202 7.90 6.12 12.95
C HIS A 202 8.06 7.09 11.77
N LEU A 203 6.94 7.45 11.14
CA LEU A 203 6.90 8.37 10.02
C LEU A 203 6.84 9.81 10.54
N PHE A 204 7.82 10.62 10.18
CA PHE A 204 7.87 12.05 10.46
C PHE A 204 7.65 12.84 9.19
N VAL A 205 7.02 14.01 9.31
CA VAL A 205 6.84 14.95 8.20
C VAL A 205 7.41 16.30 8.55
N VAL A 206 8.29 16.79 7.67
CA VAL A 206 8.78 18.17 7.64
C VAL A 206 7.85 18.94 6.70
N SER A 207 7.04 19.84 7.27
CA SER A 207 6.07 20.57 6.46
C SER A 207 6.74 21.60 5.56
N GLU A 208 6.17 21.82 4.37
CA GLU A 208 6.55 22.94 3.51
C GLU A 208 6.07 24.31 4.03
N LEU A 209 5.14 24.32 4.99
CA LEU A 209 4.59 25.53 5.58
C LEU A 209 5.54 26.07 6.65
N GLU A 210 5.85 27.36 6.55
CA GLU A 210 6.73 28.05 7.49
C GLU A 210 6.20 27.95 8.94
N ARG A 211 7.11 27.90 9.91
CA ARG A 211 6.84 27.85 11.36
C ARG A 211 6.08 26.62 11.87
N MET A 212 5.80 25.63 11.01
CA MET A 212 5.23 24.36 11.46
C MET A 212 6.27 23.53 12.19
N LYS A 213 5.85 22.93 13.31
CA LYS A 213 6.66 21.96 14.04
C LYS A 213 6.70 20.63 13.28
N LEU A 214 7.76 19.86 13.52
CA LEU A 214 7.86 18.49 13.02
C LEU A 214 6.69 17.67 13.59
N LYS A 215 6.06 16.87 12.75
CA LYS A 215 4.96 15.98 13.13
C LYS A 215 5.39 14.53 13.00
N VAL A 216 4.85 13.68 13.86
CA VAL A 216 4.98 12.22 13.80
C VAL A 216 3.60 11.62 13.64
N TYR A 217 3.48 10.58 12.82
CA TYR A 217 2.23 9.85 12.65
C TYR A 217 2.06 8.79 13.74
N ASP A 218 0.89 8.79 14.37
CA ASP A 218 0.43 7.75 15.27
C ASP A 218 -0.58 6.83 14.54
N PRO A 219 -0.19 5.57 14.23
CA PRO A 219 -1.06 4.64 13.53
C PRO A 219 -2.25 4.17 14.37
N ASP A 220 -2.18 4.23 15.71
CA ASP A 220 -3.24 3.72 16.59
C ASP A 220 -4.45 4.68 16.61
N SER A 221 -4.17 5.99 16.56
CA SER A 221 -5.19 7.04 16.50
C SER A 221 -5.48 7.57 15.09
N ASP A 222 -4.79 7.05 14.06
CA ASP A 222 -4.75 7.61 12.70
C ASP A 222 -4.60 9.14 12.71
N SER A 223 -3.62 9.64 13.47
CA SER A 223 -3.47 11.09 13.66
C SER A 223 -2.00 11.53 13.66
N TRP A 224 -1.78 12.84 13.53
CA TRP A 224 -0.45 13.42 13.53
C TRP A 224 -0.23 14.25 14.78
N GLU A 225 0.87 14.00 15.46
CA GLU A 225 1.24 14.70 16.69
C GLU A 225 2.45 15.59 16.46
N THR A 226 2.40 16.82 16.97
CA THR A 226 3.59 17.69 16.97
C THR A 226 4.56 17.22 18.04
N ILE A 227 5.81 17.04 17.66
CA ILE A 227 6.84 16.61 18.62
C ILE A 227 7.39 17.80 19.43
N GLU A 228 8.05 17.50 20.55
CA GLU A 228 8.68 18.53 21.36
C GLU A 228 9.86 19.19 20.63
N GLY A 229 10.02 20.50 20.82
CA GLY A 229 11.10 21.28 20.24
C GLY A 229 10.64 22.46 19.40
N PRO A 230 11.60 23.26 18.89
CA PRO A 230 11.30 24.38 18.03
C PRO A 230 10.88 23.91 16.62
N PRO A 231 10.10 24.72 15.88
CA PRO A 231 9.83 24.47 14.47
C PRO A 231 11.12 24.52 13.63
N LEU A 232 11.02 24.13 12.36
CA LEU A 232 12.15 24.23 11.43
C LEU A 232 12.66 25.69 11.42
N PRO A 233 13.98 25.92 11.58
CA PRO A 233 14.53 27.28 11.61
C PRO A 233 14.20 28.09 10.36
N GLU A 234 13.85 29.36 10.53
CA GLU A 234 13.37 30.25 9.45
C GLU A 234 14.40 30.42 8.32
N GLN A 235 15.69 30.25 8.61
CA GLN A 235 16.79 30.29 7.63
C GLN A 235 16.61 29.25 6.51
N ILE A 236 16.00 28.10 6.79
CA ILE A 236 15.77 27.04 5.79
C ILE A 236 14.61 27.39 4.86
N ARG A 237 13.63 28.18 5.36
CA ARG A 237 12.38 28.60 4.70
C ARG A 237 11.48 27.44 4.25
N LYS A 238 11.89 26.73 3.20
CA LYS A 238 11.18 25.59 2.60
C LYS A 238 12.12 24.39 2.53
N PRO A 239 11.69 23.18 2.95
CA PRO A 239 12.44 21.95 2.73
C PRO A 239 12.43 21.60 1.23
N PHE A 240 13.60 21.56 0.60
CA PHE A 240 13.77 21.11 -0.79
C PHE A 240 14.14 19.64 -0.88
N ALA A 241 14.94 19.16 0.07
CA ALA A 241 15.28 17.76 0.23
C ALA A 241 15.31 17.41 1.72
N VAL A 242 14.75 16.26 2.07
CA VAL A 242 14.77 15.73 3.44
C VAL A 242 15.30 14.31 3.40
N ASN A 243 16.23 13.99 4.29
CA ASN A 243 16.75 12.64 4.44
C ASN A 243 16.97 12.31 5.92
N ALA A 244 17.07 11.04 6.27
CA ALA A 244 17.33 10.60 7.63
C ALA A 244 18.45 9.58 7.67
N CYS A 245 19.24 9.63 8.74
CA CYS A 245 20.26 8.66 9.02
C CYS A 245 20.37 8.50 10.54
N ASP A 246 20.30 7.26 11.02
CA ASP A 246 20.20 6.93 12.44
C ASP A 246 19.06 7.68 13.14
N ASN A 247 19.41 8.57 14.06
CA ASN A 247 18.49 9.42 14.81
C ASN A 247 18.48 10.87 14.33
N LYS A 248 19.03 11.15 13.14
CA LYS A 248 19.15 12.49 12.60
C LYS A 248 18.29 12.64 11.36
N ILE A 249 17.64 13.79 11.25
CA ILE A 249 16.97 14.26 10.05
C ILE A 249 17.79 15.41 9.48
N TYR A 250 18.01 15.40 8.17
CA TYR A 250 18.71 16.43 7.43
C TYR A 250 17.71 17.10 6.51
N VAL A 251 17.54 18.42 6.68
CA VAL A 251 16.67 19.23 5.83
C VAL A 251 17.54 20.22 5.07
N VAL A 252 17.57 20.09 3.75
CA VAL A 252 18.27 21.04 2.88
C VAL A 252 17.26 22.06 2.37
N GLY A 253 17.52 23.33 2.68
CA GLY A 253 16.72 24.47 2.27
C GLY A 253 17.27 25.18 1.05
N ARG A 254 16.75 26.39 0.82
CA ARG A 254 17.26 27.29 -0.23
C ARG A 254 18.75 27.62 0.01
N ASN A 255 19.50 27.91 -1.05
CA ASN A 255 20.92 28.28 -0.98
C ASN A 255 21.80 27.21 -0.32
N LEU A 256 21.32 25.95 -0.26
CA LEU A 256 21.99 24.82 0.40
C LEU A 256 22.18 24.95 1.92
N HIS A 257 21.49 25.87 2.61
CA HIS A 257 21.48 25.86 4.08
C HIS A 257 20.90 24.54 4.59
N VAL A 258 21.51 23.96 5.63
CA VAL A 258 21.10 22.65 6.16
C VAL A 258 20.66 22.79 7.61
N ALA A 259 19.49 22.23 7.94
CA ALA A 259 19.11 21.99 9.32
C ALA A 259 19.27 20.50 9.65
N VAL A 260 20.10 20.22 10.66
CA VAL A 260 20.29 18.88 11.22
C VAL A 260 19.43 18.76 12.47
N GLY A 261 18.37 17.96 12.40
CA GLY A 261 17.46 17.66 13.50
C GLY A 261 17.87 16.39 14.21
N TYR A 262 18.27 16.50 15.48
CA TYR A 262 18.56 15.34 16.34
C TYR A 262 17.27 14.88 17.01
N ILE A 263 16.82 13.67 16.71
CA ILE A 263 15.59 13.07 17.24
C ILE A 263 15.91 12.18 18.44
N SER A 264 15.31 12.49 19.58
CA SER A 264 15.37 11.67 20.79
C SER A 264 13.99 11.13 21.12
N SER A 265 13.90 9.82 21.38
CA SER A 265 12.72 9.21 21.98
C SER A 265 12.70 9.50 23.47
N LEU A 266 11.55 9.94 23.98
CA LEU A 266 11.30 10.23 25.38
C LEU A 266 10.51 9.04 25.94
N ASN A 267 11.14 8.28 26.84
CA ASN A 267 10.46 7.20 27.54
C ASN A 267 9.49 7.80 28.57
N GLN A 268 8.18 7.65 28.35
CA GLN A 268 7.21 7.95 29.39
C GLN A 268 7.06 6.72 30.30
N THR A 269 7.65 6.81 31.50
CA THR A 269 7.41 5.86 32.58
C THR A 269 6.20 6.30 33.39
N SER A 270 5.00 5.93 32.96
CA SER A 270 3.81 5.90 33.83
C SER A 270 2.78 4.90 33.29
N ASN A 271 2.01 4.33 34.21
CA ASN A 271 1.28 3.07 34.13
C ASN A 271 0.02 3.07 33.25
N SER A 272 0.03 3.76 32.12
CA SER A 272 -1.03 3.79 31.10
C SER A 272 -0.38 3.80 29.72
N GLU A 273 -0.77 2.87 28.86
CA GLU A 273 -0.40 2.70 27.44
C GLU A 273 0.84 3.48 26.97
N LYS A 274 1.94 2.77 26.68
CA LYS A 274 3.21 3.36 26.21
C LYS A 274 2.97 4.20 24.95
N LYS A 275 2.70 5.49 25.13
CA LYS A 275 2.65 6.47 24.06
C LYS A 275 4.05 6.95 23.79
N TRP A 276 4.55 6.68 22.58
CA TRP A 276 5.86 7.16 22.16
C TRP A 276 5.82 8.68 22.06
N SER A 277 6.82 9.34 22.64
CA SER A 277 6.98 10.79 22.50
C SER A 277 8.39 11.09 22.01
N PHE A 278 8.51 12.12 21.17
CA PHE A 278 9.76 12.48 20.52
C PHE A 278 10.08 13.94 20.76
N ARG A 279 11.37 14.27 20.70
CA ARG A 279 11.87 15.64 20.71
C ARG A 279 12.88 15.82 19.59
N VAL A 280 12.86 17.01 18.99
CA VAL A 280 13.87 17.47 18.04
C VAL A 280 14.71 18.61 18.61
N ARG A 281 16.00 18.58 18.35
CA ARG A 281 16.91 19.72 18.49
C ARG A 281 17.51 20.04 17.13
N TRP A 282 17.33 21.27 16.65
CA TRP A 282 17.88 21.72 15.38
C TRP A 282 19.28 22.30 15.56
N LEU A 283 20.17 21.97 14.62
CA LEU A 283 21.43 22.64 14.37
C LEU A 283 21.40 23.16 12.93
N VAL A 284 21.52 24.47 12.74
CA VAL A 284 21.59 25.07 11.40
C VAL A 284 23.06 25.17 11.00
N ILE A 285 23.33 24.81 9.75
CA ILE A 285 24.62 24.91 9.10
C ILE A 285 24.43 25.80 7.87
N ASP A 286 25.10 26.95 7.87
CA ASP A 286 25.06 27.86 6.75
C ASP A 286 25.93 27.38 5.60
N ALA A 287 25.38 27.47 4.39
CA ALA A 287 26.16 27.25 3.19
C ALA A 287 27.07 28.46 2.93
N PRO A 288 28.30 28.24 2.42
CA PRO A 288 29.14 29.31 1.93
C PRO A 288 28.45 30.12 0.81
N ASP A 289 28.67 31.44 0.78
CA ASP A 289 28.03 32.37 -0.18
C ASP A 289 28.19 31.97 -1.66
N ARG A 290 29.31 31.31 -2.00
CA ARG A 290 29.58 30.79 -3.34
C ARG A 290 28.61 29.71 -3.83
N LEU A 291 27.73 29.20 -2.97
CA LEU A 291 26.73 28.19 -3.28
C LEU A 291 25.30 28.76 -3.33
N SER A 292 25.15 30.08 -3.16
CA SER A 292 23.84 30.75 -3.02
C SER A 292 22.98 30.74 -4.28
N ASP A 293 23.57 30.50 -5.45
CA ASP A 293 22.90 30.35 -6.73
C ASP A 293 22.36 28.93 -7.00
N LEU A 294 22.72 27.96 -6.15
CA LEU A 294 22.31 26.57 -6.30
C LEU A 294 20.97 26.29 -5.60
N THR A 295 20.11 25.53 -6.30
CA THR A 295 18.86 25.02 -5.75
C THR A 295 18.97 23.51 -5.56
N PRO A 296 18.76 22.97 -4.34
CA PRO A 296 18.82 21.55 -4.11
C PRO A 296 17.65 20.82 -4.78
N SER A 297 17.95 19.65 -5.35
CA SER A 297 16.96 18.76 -6.00
C SER A 297 16.79 17.44 -5.26
N SER A 298 17.84 16.92 -4.65
CA SER A 298 17.84 15.71 -3.82
C SER A 298 19.02 15.71 -2.86
N SER A 299 19.02 14.82 -1.87
CA SER A 299 20.14 14.66 -0.94
C SER A 299 20.27 13.21 -0.48
N GLN A 300 21.50 12.75 -0.26
CA GLN A 300 21.81 11.43 0.31
C GLN A 300 22.90 11.57 1.37
N VAL A 301 22.80 10.77 2.43
CA VAL A 301 23.86 10.64 3.44
C VAL A 301 24.67 9.39 3.10
N LEU A 302 25.97 9.56 2.90
CA LEU A 302 26.93 8.50 2.61
C LEU A 302 28.03 8.51 3.67
N PHE A 303 28.44 7.33 4.13
CA PHE A 303 29.61 7.15 5.00
C PHE A 303 30.82 6.80 4.13
N ALA A 304 31.92 7.52 4.31
CA ALA A 304 33.18 7.34 3.58
C ALA A 304 34.16 6.45 4.35
#